data_AF-A0A8J7M263-F1
#
_entry.id   AF-A0A8J7M263-F1
#
_cell.length_a   1.000
_cell.length_b   1.000
_cell.length_c   1.000
_cell.angle_alpha   90.00
_cell.angle_beta   90.00
_cell.angle_gamma   90.00
#
_symmetry.space_group_name_H-M   'P 1'
#
loop_
_entity.id
_entity.type
_entity.pdbx_description
1 polymer ?
#
loop_
_entity_poly.entity_id
_entity_poly.type
_entity_poly.pdbx_seq_one_letter_code
_entity_poly.pdbx_strand_id
1 'polypeptide(L)' 'MASNQGVGGSNPSGRASFTCKGDSWRYRVGDYRIICDIKDNMATVPVLRVRHDKG' A
#
# COMPACT_ATOMS: atom_id res chain seq x y z
N MET A 1 12.92 0.67 -17.78
CA MET A 1 12.27 -0.57 -17.29
C MET A 1 12.97 -0.96 -16.00
N ALA A 2 12.35 -0.73 -14.84
CA ALA A 2 12.86 -1.23 -13.57
C ALA A 2 11.65 -1.76 -12.80
N SER A 3 11.44 -3.07 -12.87
CA SER A 3 10.42 -3.78 -12.10
C SER A 3 10.95 -3.94 -10.68
N ASN A 4 10.37 -3.22 -9.72
CA ASN A 4 10.74 -3.35 -8.31
C ASN A 4 10.04 -4.59 -7.72
N GLN A 5 10.65 -5.76 -7.93
CA GLN A 5 10.16 -7.05 -7.45
C GLN A 5 10.25 -7.10 -5.91
N GLY A 6 9.11 -6.91 -5.23
CA GLY A 6 9.01 -7.06 -3.78
C GLY A 6 9.21 -8.52 -3.35
N VAL A 7 10.24 -8.76 -2.53
CA VAL A 7 10.56 -10.08 -1.97
C VAL A 7 9.53 -10.44 -0.89
N GLY A 8 8.78 -11.52 -1.11
CA GLY A 8 7.83 -12.07 -0.14
C GLY A 8 8.54 -12.87 0.96
N GLY A 9 8.53 -12.35 2.20
CA GLY A 9 8.92 -13.08 3.40
C GLY A 9 7.71 -13.35 4.30
N SER A 10 7.60 -14.57 4.83
CA SER A 10 6.62 -14.95 5.86
C SER A 10 6.94 -14.25 7.19
N ASN A 11 5.91 -13.68 7.85
CA ASN A 11 6.10 -12.80 9.02
C ASN A 11 5.50 -13.43 10.30
N PRO A 12 6.31 -13.98 11.21
CA PRO A 12 5.84 -14.33 12.55
C PRO A 12 5.89 -13.09 13.47
N SER A 13 4.91 -12.98 14.35
CA SER A 13 4.84 -12.08 15.53
C SER A 13 4.96 -10.56 15.32
N GLY A 14 3.80 -9.90 15.17
CA GLY A 14 3.54 -8.60 15.81
C GLY A 14 4.04 -7.30 15.17
N ARG A 15 4.78 -7.32 14.06
CA ARG A 15 5.11 -6.10 13.29
C ARG A 15 4.07 -5.81 12.21
N ALA A 16 3.74 -4.52 12.02
CA ALA A 16 2.78 -4.04 11.04
C ALA A 16 2.97 -4.76 9.69
N SER A 17 1.93 -5.48 9.27
CA SER A 17 1.92 -6.28 8.05
C SER A 17 1.74 -5.35 6.84
N PHE A 18 2.85 -4.84 6.31
CA PHE A 18 2.85 -4.21 5.00
C PHE A 18 2.78 -5.31 3.95
N THR A 19 1.56 -5.78 3.65
CA THR A 19 1.34 -6.73 2.56
C THR A 19 1.42 -5.98 1.22
N CYS A 20 2.61 -5.87 0.66
CA CYS A 20 2.77 -5.38 -0.71
C CYS A 20 2.27 -6.48 -1.67
N LYS A 21 1.00 -6.38 -2.09
CA LYS A 21 0.46 -7.21 -3.18
C LYS A 21 0.35 -6.27 -4.40
N GLY A 22 1.45 -6.18 -5.15
CA GLY A 22 1.62 -5.27 -6.32
C GLY A 22 2.15 -3.87 -5.99
N ASP A 23 2.38 -3.05 -7.03
CA ASP A 23 2.98 -1.70 -7.00
C ASP A 23 2.13 -0.60 -6.31
N SER A 24 1.14 -0.98 -5.51
CA SER A 24 0.21 -0.02 -4.88
C SER A 24 0.46 0.11 -3.38
N TRP A 25 0.47 1.36 -2.92
CA TRP A 25 0.62 1.76 -1.53
C TRP A 25 -0.71 1.74 -0.81
N ARG A 26 -0.68 1.39 0.48
CA ARG A 26 -1.88 1.33 1.33
C ARG A 26 -1.70 2.22 2.55
N TYR A 27 -2.55 3.23 2.67
CA TYR A 27 -2.59 4.12 3.82
C TYR A 27 -3.80 3.83 4.69
N ARG A 28 -3.64 4.00 6.01
CA ARG A 28 -4.75 4.03 6.96
C ARG A 28 -4.95 5.44 7.47
N VAL A 29 -6.20 5.91 7.44
CA VAL A 29 -6.63 7.19 8.00
C VAL A 29 -7.90 6.92 8.80
N GLY A 30 -7.78 6.84 10.13
CA GLY A 30 -8.85 6.31 10.97
C GLY A 30 -9.29 4.91 10.50
N ASP A 31 -10.59 4.75 10.28
CA ASP A 31 -11.22 3.51 9.81
C ASP A 31 -11.17 3.34 8.27
N TYR A 32 -10.56 4.28 7.55
CA TYR A 32 -10.42 4.19 6.11
C TYR A 32 -9.12 3.49 5.72
N ARG A 33 -9.24 2.58 4.74
CA ARG A 33 -8.12 2.07 3.94
C ARG A 33 -8.12 2.76 2.59
N ILE A 34 -7.02 3.40 2.28
CA ILE A 34 -6.76 4.07 1.01
C ILE A 34 -5.73 3.23 0.25
N ILE A 35 -6.01 2.92 -1.00
CA ILE A 35 -5.05 2.32 -1.94
C ILE A 35 -4.68 3.41 -2.93
N CYS A 36 -3.39 3.67 -3.11
CA CYS A 36 -2.89 4.65 -4.04
C CYS A 36 -1.62 4.15 -4.73
N ASP A 37 -1.19 4.90 -5.74
CA ASP A 37 0.10 4.72 -6.38
C ASP A 37 0.95 5.97 -6.11
N ILE A 38 2.27 5.86 -6.20
CA ILE A 38 3.18 6.99 -6.03
C ILE A 38 3.88 7.23 -7.37
N LYS A 39 3.65 8.42 -7.94
CA LYS A 39 4.33 8.88 -9.16
C LYS A 39 5.45 9.83 -8.78
N ASP A 40 6.59 9.26 -8.40
CA ASP A 40 7.77 10.01 -7.93
C ASP A 40 8.23 11.09 -8.92
N ASN A 41 8.16 10.78 -10.22
CA ASN A 41 8.55 11.69 -11.29
C ASN A 41 7.70 12.97 -11.39
N MET A 42 6.49 12.95 -10.82
CA MET A 42 5.55 14.08 -10.84
C MET A 42 5.22 14.57 -9.43
N ALA A 43 5.77 13.94 -8.39
CA ALA A 43 5.41 14.16 -6.98
C ALA A 43 3.89 14.05 -6.73
N THR A 44 3.23 13.09 -7.40
CA THR A 44 1.77 12.92 -7.35
C THR A 44 1.39 11.58 -6.73
N VAL A 45 0.39 11.59 -5.85
CA VAL A 45 -0.16 10.38 -5.23
C VAL A 45 -1.61 10.16 -5.70
N PRO A 46 -1.84 9.52 -6.86
CA PRO A 46 -3.18 9.21 -7.31
C PRO A 46 -3.84 8.14 -6.42
N VAL A 47 -5.00 8.49 -5.87
CA VAL A 47 -5.82 7.54 -5.09
C VAL A 47 -6.57 6.62 -6.05
N LEU A 48 -6.33 5.32 -5.91
CA LEU A 48 -6.95 4.29 -6.75
C LEU A 48 -8.29 3.84 -6.17
N ARG A 49 -8.35 3.63 -4.84
CA ARG A 49 -9.56 3.20 -4.13
C ARG A 49 -9.56 3.70 -2.70
N VAL A 50 -10.74 4.01 -2.18
CA VAL A 50 -10.97 4.28 -0.75
C VAL A 50 -12.04 3.33 -0.24
N ARG A 51 -11.79 2.69 0.90
CA ARG A 51 -12.75 1.82 1.57
C ARG A 51 -12.83 2.20 3.04
N HIS A 52 -14.04 2.34 3.56
CA HIS A 52 -14.25 2.36 5.00
C HIS A 52 -14.27 0.93 5.51
N ASP A 53 -13.42 0.60 6.49
CA ASP A 53 -13.63 -0.61 7.28
C ASP A 53 -14.71 -0.30 8.30
N LYS A 54 -15.92 -0.80 8.08
CA LYS A 54 -16.85 -0.93 9.19
C LYS A 54 -16.35 -2.09 10.04
N GLY A 55 -15.68 -1.76 11.14
CA GLY A 55 -15.76 -2.58 12.34
C GLY A 55 -17.18 -2.55 12.88
#